data_AF-A0A9D2IXS8-F1
#
_entry.id   AF-A0A9D2IXS8-F1
#
_cell.length_a   1.000
_cell.length_b   1.000
_cell.length_c   1.000
_cell.angle_alpha   90.00
_cell.angle_beta   90.00
_cell.angle_gamma   90.00
#
_symmetry.space_group_name_H-M   'P 1'
#
loop_
_entity.id
_entity.type
_entity.pdbx_description
1 polymer ?
#
loop_
_entity_poly.entity_id
_entity_poly.type
_entity_poly.pdbx_seq_one_letter_code
_entity_poly.pdbx_strand_id
1 'polypeptide(L)'
;MIRDFLRRVMALIKKEFITIWNDPKTKGIIIGLPLMQLLIFANAVTMEVKNIDVVTFDQSKTVESRELLSRFENSPRFRKFYYVDNMSDFKNKLDTQKVQIGLLINNDFSRNIKSGKTASVQVVADGRQTNSASIASGYASQIITQYGAELSSQSDEAGIKPSVRNWFNPNLEYKWFILTVILAMLSLVTTLILTALSIARERELGTFDQLIVSPLSSFEILLGKSIPPLIIAMTLTMVMAGIIIAFFHIPFAGSFILFMISIFISLLAIVGVGLFISAICNTQQQAILSVMTFMMPAVLLSGFISPIEDMPLFWQLITWLNPVRFFMQLTRGIVLKGMGLEDVIVNLIPLVIIASITLTLAGRTFKRKLG
;
A
#
# COMPACT_ATOMS: atom_id res chain seq x y z
N MET A 1 9.95 -40.22 19.42
CA MET A 1 10.70 -39.25 18.59
C MET A 1 9.81 -38.17 17.97
N ILE A 2 8.98 -38.44 16.94
CA ILE A 2 8.08 -37.43 16.33
C ILE A 2 7.04 -36.90 17.34
N ARG A 3 6.45 -37.78 18.14
CA ARG A 3 5.49 -37.40 19.18
C ARG A 3 6.12 -36.48 20.25
N ASP A 4 7.38 -36.70 20.60
CA ASP A 4 8.10 -35.90 21.61
C ASP A 4 8.50 -34.54 21.04
N PHE A 5 8.95 -34.50 19.78
CA PHE A 5 9.17 -33.26 19.02
C PHE A 5 7.90 -32.40 18.98
N LEU A 6 6.77 -32.98 18.55
CA LEU A 6 5.49 -32.25 18.48
C LEU A 6 5.04 -31.76 19.86
N ARG A 7 5.20 -32.57 20.90
CA ARG A 7 4.88 -32.16 22.29
C ARG A 7 5.73 -30.98 22.74
N ARG A 8 7.03 -30.98 22.48
CA ARG A 8 7.95 -29.90 22.85
C ARG A 8 7.63 -28.60 22.11
N VAL A 9 7.45 -28.67 20.78
CA VAL A 9 7.08 -27.51 19.97
C VAL A 9 5.74 -26.94 20.40
N MET A 10 4.72 -27.79 20.59
CA MET A 10 3.40 -27.33 21.03
C MET A 10 3.43 -26.71 22.44
N ALA A 11 4.23 -27.25 23.36
CA ALA A 11 4.41 -26.68 24.68
C ALA A 11 5.06 -25.28 24.62
N LEU A 12 6.07 -25.10 23.76
CA LEU A 12 6.72 -23.82 23.52
C LEU A 12 5.74 -22.80 22.90
N ILE A 13 5.00 -23.20 21.87
CA ILE A 13 3.94 -22.38 21.24
C ILE A 13 2.93 -21.93 22.30
N LYS A 14 2.44 -22.87 23.12
CA LYS A 14 1.46 -22.59 24.18
C LYS A 14 2.04 -21.60 25.20
N LYS A 15 3.29 -21.78 25.62
CA LYS A 15 3.98 -20.84 26.53
C LYS A 15 4.03 -19.44 25.93
N GLU A 16 4.47 -19.29 24.69
CA GLU A 16 4.59 -17.99 24.02
C GLU A 16 3.22 -17.29 23.86
N PHE A 17 2.17 -18.02 23.48
CA PHE A 17 0.81 -17.47 23.44
C PHE A 17 0.34 -16.96 24.80
N ILE A 18 0.56 -17.74 25.85
CA ILE A 18 0.19 -17.35 27.22
C ILE A 18 0.97 -16.11 27.64
N THR A 19 2.28 -16.05 27.37
CA THR A 19 3.13 -14.90 27.68
C THR A 19 2.61 -13.62 27.00
N ILE A 20 2.25 -13.70 25.71
CA ILE A 20 1.73 -12.55 24.98
C ILE A 20 0.35 -12.13 25.50
N TRP A 21 -0.53 -13.08 25.79
CA TRP A 21 -1.92 -12.80 26.18
C TRP A 21 -2.06 -12.31 27.62
N ASN A 22 -1.22 -12.79 28.53
CA ASN A 22 -1.25 -12.42 29.95
C ASN A 22 -0.54 -11.10 30.25
N ASP A 23 0.25 -10.58 29.32
CA ASP A 23 0.90 -9.28 29.46
C ASP A 23 -0.04 -8.17 28.95
N PRO A 24 -0.70 -7.40 29.84
CA PRO A 24 -1.75 -6.45 29.45
C PRO A 24 -1.20 -5.31 28.59
N LYS A 25 0.07 -4.92 28.79
CA LYS A 25 0.73 -3.89 27.98
C LYS A 25 0.97 -4.41 26.57
N THR A 26 1.54 -5.62 26.47
CA THR A 26 1.78 -6.30 25.20
C THR A 26 0.46 -6.49 24.43
N LYS A 27 -0.59 -7.02 25.08
CA LYS A 27 -1.91 -7.22 24.46
C LYS A 27 -2.55 -5.92 23.95
N GLY A 28 -2.56 -4.86 24.77
CA GLY A 28 -3.14 -3.57 24.39
C GLY A 28 -2.38 -2.89 23.24
N ILE A 29 -1.05 -2.91 23.29
CA ILE A 29 -0.21 -2.29 22.26
C ILE A 29 -0.23 -3.09 20.96
N ILE A 30 -0.16 -4.42 20.99
CA ILE A 30 -0.06 -5.22 19.76
C ILE A 30 -1.39 -5.40 19.05
N ILE A 31 -2.51 -5.47 19.78
CA ILE A 31 -3.84 -5.70 19.19
C ILE A 31 -4.62 -4.39 19.12
N GLY A 32 -4.67 -3.64 20.22
CA GLY A 32 -5.47 -2.42 20.30
C GLY A 32 -4.91 -1.29 19.44
N LEU A 33 -3.60 -1.06 19.46
CA LEU A 33 -2.99 0.06 18.74
C LEU A 33 -3.19 -0.04 17.22
N PRO A 34 -2.95 -1.19 16.54
CA PRO A 34 -3.17 -1.26 15.08
C PRO A 34 -4.64 -1.11 14.69
N LEU A 35 -5.58 -1.68 15.47
CA LEU A 35 -7.01 -1.49 15.20
C LEU A 35 -7.42 -0.03 15.36
N MET A 36 -6.93 0.63 16.41
CA MET A 36 -7.16 2.05 16.63
C MET A 36 -6.52 2.89 15.50
N GLN A 37 -5.29 2.59 15.10
CA GLN A 37 -4.61 3.23 13.97
C GLN A 37 -5.40 3.07 12.68
N LEU A 38 -5.91 1.86 12.40
CA LEU A 38 -6.75 1.60 11.24
C LEU A 38 -7.99 2.50 11.26
N LEU A 39 -8.72 2.55 12.38
CA LEU A 39 -9.93 3.37 12.49
C LEU A 39 -9.63 4.87 12.38
N ILE A 40 -8.55 5.34 13.01
CA ILE A 40 -8.13 6.74 12.93
C ILE A 40 -7.79 7.07 11.48
N PHE A 41 -6.92 6.31 10.82
CA PHE A 41 -6.55 6.59 9.45
C PHE A 41 -7.73 6.42 8.49
N ALA A 42 -8.60 5.45 8.68
CA ALA A 42 -9.76 5.27 7.82
C ALA A 42 -10.72 6.46 7.84
N ASN A 43 -10.85 7.14 8.99
CA ASN A 43 -11.66 8.35 9.12
C ASN A 43 -10.89 9.63 8.78
N ALA A 44 -9.59 9.67 9.07
CA ALA A 44 -8.71 10.81 8.78
C ALA A 44 -8.31 10.90 7.30
N VAL A 45 -8.40 9.81 6.54
CA VAL A 45 -8.14 9.80 5.10
C VAL A 45 -9.34 10.36 4.35
N THR A 46 -9.46 11.69 4.42
CA THR A 46 -10.29 12.52 3.55
C THR A 46 -9.43 13.31 2.55
N MET A 47 -8.27 12.77 2.16
CA MET A 47 -7.44 13.35 1.08
C MET A 47 -8.07 13.23 -0.32
N GLU A 48 -9.40 13.30 -0.42
CA GLU A 48 -10.04 13.70 -1.67
C GLU A 48 -9.74 15.19 -1.86
N VAL A 49 -9.05 15.55 -2.94
CA VAL A 49 -8.96 16.96 -3.36
C VAL A 49 -10.35 17.38 -3.79
N LYS A 50 -11.08 18.01 -2.87
CA LYS A 50 -12.33 18.72 -3.14
C LYS A 50 -12.03 20.20 -3.21
N ASN A 51 -12.86 20.93 -3.94
CA ASN A 51 -12.71 22.37 -4.13
C ASN A 51 -11.47 22.75 -4.93
N ILE A 52 -11.23 22.05 -6.04
CA ILE A 52 -10.19 22.41 -7.00
C ILE A 52 -10.62 23.72 -7.69
N ASP A 53 -9.83 24.76 -7.50
CA ASP A 53 -9.95 26.01 -8.23
C ASP A 53 -9.13 25.91 -9.53
N VAL A 54 -9.74 26.31 -10.64
CA VAL A 54 -9.24 26.09 -12.00
C VAL A 54 -9.05 27.43 -12.70
N VAL A 55 -7.94 27.61 -13.41
CA VAL A 55 -7.80 28.69 -14.40
C VAL A 55 -8.05 28.15 -15.80
N THR A 56 -8.83 28.86 -16.61
CA THR A 56 -9.19 28.44 -17.96
C THR A 56 -8.68 29.48 -18.96
N PHE A 57 -7.86 29.03 -19.90
CA PHE A 57 -7.45 29.80 -21.06
C PHE A 57 -8.08 29.18 -22.30
N ASP A 58 -9.29 29.64 -22.63
CA ASP A 58 -10.05 29.21 -23.81
C ASP A 58 -9.80 30.20 -24.96
N GLN A 59 -8.95 29.79 -25.90
CA GLN A 59 -8.71 30.57 -27.11
C GLN A 59 -9.80 30.30 -28.17
N SER A 60 -10.37 29.09 -28.19
CA SER A 60 -11.41 28.68 -29.16
C SER A 60 -12.69 29.51 -29.01
N LYS A 61 -13.12 29.81 -27.78
CA LYS A 61 -14.32 30.62 -27.45
C LYS A 61 -15.58 30.16 -28.21
N THR A 62 -15.73 28.86 -28.37
CA THR A 62 -16.75 28.19 -29.19
C THR A 62 -17.81 27.48 -28.35
N VAL A 63 -18.89 27.03 -28.98
CA VAL A 63 -19.95 26.25 -28.30
C VAL A 63 -19.37 24.95 -27.73
N GLU A 64 -18.52 24.26 -28.48
CA GLU A 64 -17.90 22.99 -28.08
C GLU A 64 -16.93 23.19 -26.89
N SER A 65 -16.15 24.27 -26.89
CA SER A 65 -15.27 24.59 -25.76
C SER A 65 -16.05 24.96 -24.50
N ARG A 66 -17.15 25.71 -24.64
CA ARG A 66 -18.05 26.02 -23.52
C ARG A 66 -18.76 24.80 -22.96
N GLU A 67 -19.18 23.87 -23.82
CA GLU A 67 -19.81 22.64 -23.37
C GLU A 67 -18.84 21.79 -22.54
N LEU A 68 -17.59 21.63 -22.99
CA LEU A 68 -16.55 20.95 -22.21
C LEU A 68 -16.37 21.61 -20.84
N LEU A 69 -16.22 22.93 -20.80
CA LEU A 69 -16.05 23.68 -19.56
C LEU A 69 -17.26 23.55 -18.63
N SER A 70 -18.48 23.50 -19.16
CA SER A 70 -19.68 23.28 -18.34
C SER A 70 -19.67 21.94 -17.59
N ARG A 71 -19.04 20.89 -18.15
CA ARG A 71 -18.89 19.58 -17.48
C ARG A 71 -17.92 19.64 -16.31
N PHE A 72 -16.86 20.45 -16.45
CA PHE A 72 -15.95 20.75 -15.36
C PHE A 72 -16.64 21.54 -14.25
N GLU A 73 -17.44 22.56 -14.59
CA GLU A 73 -18.19 23.37 -13.62
C GLU A 73 -19.26 22.58 -12.86
N ASN A 74 -19.90 21.61 -13.51
CA ASN A 74 -20.92 20.77 -12.89
C ASN A 74 -20.35 19.60 -12.07
N SER A 75 -19.04 19.39 -12.08
CA SER A 75 -18.42 18.31 -11.30
C SER A 75 -18.19 18.75 -9.85
N PRO A 76 -18.60 17.97 -8.83
CA PRO A 76 -18.51 18.34 -7.42
C PRO A 76 -17.06 18.41 -6.89
N ARG A 77 -16.07 18.08 -7.73
CA ARG A 77 -14.64 18.14 -7.40
C ARG A 77 -14.06 19.54 -7.61
N PHE A 78 -14.63 20.31 -8.53
CA PHE A 78 -14.18 21.66 -8.89
C PHE A 78 -15.09 22.70 -8.23
N ARG A 79 -14.53 23.85 -7.83
CA ARG A 79 -15.28 24.88 -7.09
C ARG A 79 -15.32 26.23 -7.78
N LYS A 80 -14.18 26.77 -8.21
CA LYS A 80 -14.10 28.09 -8.87
C LYS A 80 -13.37 27.98 -10.19
N PHE A 81 -13.88 28.67 -11.19
CA PHE A 81 -13.28 28.80 -12.52
C PHE A 81 -12.86 30.25 -12.75
N TYR A 82 -11.59 30.44 -13.10
CA TYR A 82 -11.00 31.73 -13.43
C TYR A 82 -10.72 31.78 -14.93
N TYR A 83 -11.55 32.50 -15.66
CA TYR A 83 -11.36 32.74 -17.08
C TYR A 83 -10.28 33.81 -17.29
N VAL A 84 -9.30 33.52 -18.15
CA VAL A 84 -8.23 34.46 -18.52
C VAL A 84 -8.11 34.54 -20.04
N ASP A 85 -7.74 35.73 -20.54
CA ASP A 85 -7.60 36.00 -21.97
C ASP A 85 -6.13 35.99 -22.45
N ASN A 86 -5.17 35.85 -21.53
CA ASN A 86 -3.74 35.85 -21.87
C ASN A 86 -2.96 34.81 -21.07
N MET A 87 -1.86 34.33 -21.67
CA MET A 87 -1.01 33.29 -21.08
C MET A 87 -0.27 33.77 -19.83
N SER A 88 0.02 35.06 -19.71
CA SER A 88 0.70 35.65 -18.55
C SER A 88 -0.16 35.54 -17.28
N ASP A 89 -1.46 35.81 -17.37
CA ASP A 89 -2.42 35.69 -16.28
C ASP A 89 -2.72 34.23 -15.95
N PHE A 90 -2.76 33.36 -16.96
CA PHE A 90 -2.84 31.91 -16.78
C PHE A 90 -1.70 31.42 -15.90
N LYS A 91 -0.46 31.78 -16.27
CA LYS A 91 0.75 31.41 -15.53
C LYS A 91 0.79 32.05 -14.15
N ASN A 92 0.49 33.34 -14.03
CA ASN A 92 0.50 34.06 -12.75
C ASN A 92 -0.44 33.43 -11.71
N LYS A 93 -1.64 33.00 -12.12
CA LYS A 93 -2.59 32.33 -11.22
C LYS A 93 -2.07 30.97 -10.71
N LEU A 94 -1.38 30.21 -11.56
CA LEU A 94 -0.71 28.98 -11.17
C LEU A 94 0.49 29.27 -10.25
N ASP A 95 1.37 30.19 -10.63
CA ASP A 95 2.56 30.56 -9.86
C ASP A 95 2.20 31.06 -8.44
N THR A 96 1.13 31.84 -8.32
CA THR A 96 0.62 32.40 -7.05
C THR A 96 -0.24 31.46 -6.21
N GLN A 97 -0.40 30.18 -6.58
CA GLN A 97 -1.21 29.18 -5.86
C GLN A 97 -2.70 29.54 -5.75
N LYS A 98 -3.20 30.47 -6.58
CA LYS A 98 -4.64 30.82 -6.58
C LYS A 98 -5.50 29.71 -7.17
N VAL A 99 -4.91 28.82 -7.97
CA VAL A 99 -5.54 27.69 -8.64
C VAL A 99 -4.62 26.48 -8.58
N GLN A 100 -5.19 25.28 -8.54
CA GLN A 100 -4.41 24.04 -8.52
C GLN A 100 -4.26 23.43 -9.93
N ILE A 101 -5.16 23.77 -10.85
CA ILE A 101 -5.14 23.33 -12.25
C ILE A 101 -5.39 24.49 -13.20
N GLY A 102 -4.72 24.46 -14.34
CA GLY A 102 -5.00 25.23 -15.53
C GLY A 102 -5.48 24.34 -16.68
N LEU A 103 -6.55 24.76 -17.35
CA LEU A 103 -7.04 24.17 -18.60
C LEU A 103 -6.73 25.13 -19.75
N LEU A 104 -6.04 24.64 -20.77
CA LEU A 104 -5.72 25.40 -21.97
C LEU A 104 -6.35 24.73 -23.19
N ILE A 105 -7.22 25.49 -23.87
CA ILE A 105 -7.96 25.08 -25.06
C ILE A 105 -7.50 25.95 -26.23
N ASN A 106 -6.91 25.32 -27.25
CA ASN A 106 -6.36 26.01 -28.41
C ASN A 106 -7.47 26.45 -29.40
N ASN A 107 -7.15 27.44 -30.25
CA ASN A 107 -8.05 27.99 -31.28
C ASN A 107 -8.60 26.95 -32.27
N ASP A 108 -7.88 25.86 -32.49
CA ASP A 108 -8.23 24.80 -33.44
C ASP A 108 -9.16 23.74 -32.85
N PHE A 109 -9.53 23.84 -31.57
CA PHE A 109 -10.34 22.86 -30.85
C PHE A 109 -11.67 22.54 -31.55
N SER A 110 -12.52 23.54 -31.80
CA SER A 110 -13.82 23.36 -32.48
C SER A 110 -13.64 22.85 -33.92
N ARG A 111 -12.61 23.35 -34.63
CA ARG A 111 -12.31 22.92 -36.00
C ARG A 111 -11.91 21.45 -36.06
N ASN A 112 -11.09 20.99 -35.14
CA ASN A 112 -10.63 19.60 -35.08
C ASN A 112 -11.80 18.67 -34.73
N ILE A 113 -12.62 19.02 -33.74
CA ILE A 113 -13.84 18.26 -33.39
C ILE A 113 -14.77 18.12 -34.60
N LYS A 114 -15.09 19.22 -35.28
CA LYS A 114 -16.01 19.23 -36.45
C LYS A 114 -15.47 18.50 -37.66
N SER A 115 -14.15 18.37 -37.78
CA SER A 115 -13.49 17.67 -38.88
C SER A 115 -13.14 16.21 -38.56
N GLY A 116 -13.64 15.67 -37.44
CA GLY A 116 -13.35 14.30 -37.01
C GLY A 116 -11.89 14.07 -36.61
N LYS A 117 -11.10 15.14 -36.43
CA LYS A 117 -9.70 15.09 -36.04
C LYS A 117 -9.54 15.16 -34.53
N THR A 118 -8.44 14.61 -34.01
CA THR A 118 -8.11 14.68 -32.58
C THR A 118 -7.92 16.14 -32.13
N ALA A 119 -8.76 16.59 -31.19
CA ALA A 119 -8.62 17.89 -30.55
C ALA A 119 -7.83 17.75 -29.23
N SER A 120 -6.84 18.61 -29.01
CA SER A 120 -6.00 18.59 -27.80
C SER A 120 -6.50 19.61 -26.78
N VAL A 121 -6.64 19.18 -25.52
CA VAL A 121 -6.82 20.05 -24.36
C VAL A 121 -5.65 19.81 -23.42
N GLN A 122 -4.95 20.88 -23.04
CA GLN A 122 -3.80 20.76 -22.14
C GLN A 122 -4.25 21.01 -20.69
N VAL A 123 -3.88 20.08 -19.81
CA VAL A 123 -4.06 20.20 -18.36
C VAL A 123 -2.71 20.51 -17.74
N VAL A 124 -2.61 21.63 -17.04
CA VAL A 124 -1.40 22.07 -16.33
C VAL A 124 -1.71 22.06 -14.84
N ALA A 125 -1.03 21.25 -14.04
CA ALA A 125 -1.28 21.17 -12.60
C ALA A 125 -0.10 21.71 -11.78
N ASP A 126 -0.38 22.25 -10.61
CA ASP A 126 0.63 22.74 -9.68
C ASP A 126 1.40 21.59 -9.01
N GLY A 127 2.59 21.28 -9.55
CA GLY A 127 3.44 20.19 -9.08
C GLY A 127 4.03 20.36 -7.67
N ARG A 128 3.85 21.50 -6.99
CA ARG A 128 4.33 21.69 -5.59
C ARG A 128 3.65 20.75 -4.61
N GLN A 129 2.46 20.28 -4.95
CA GLN A 129 1.69 19.32 -4.16
C GLN A 129 1.35 18.11 -5.05
N THR A 130 2.35 17.28 -5.32
CA THR A 130 2.34 16.21 -6.34
C THR A 130 1.12 15.27 -6.26
N ASN A 131 0.71 14.88 -5.05
CA ASN A 131 -0.46 14.01 -4.87
C ASN A 131 -1.75 14.73 -5.27
N SER A 132 -1.93 15.98 -4.83
CA SER A 132 -3.11 16.76 -5.16
C SER A 132 -3.19 17.07 -6.66
N ALA A 133 -2.04 17.42 -7.26
CA ALA A 133 -1.90 17.67 -8.69
C ALA A 133 -2.26 16.42 -9.51
N SER A 134 -1.71 15.25 -9.14
CA SER A 134 -1.97 14.00 -9.85
C SER A 134 -3.45 13.60 -9.79
N ILE A 135 -4.09 13.75 -8.61
CA ILE A 135 -5.51 13.47 -8.43
C ILE A 135 -6.37 14.42 -9.27
N ALA A 136 -6.09 15.71 -9.20
CA ALA A 136 -6.85 16.72 -9.92
C ALA A 136 -6.66 16.59 -11.45
N SER A 137 -5.45 16.28 -11.92
CA SER A 137 -5.17 15.99 -13.33
C SER A 137 -5.89 14.73 -13.79
N GLY A 138 -5.97 13.70 -12.96
CA GLY A 138 -6.75 12.49 -13.21
C GLY A 138 -8.23 12.80 -13.44
N TYR A 139 -8.84 13.61 -12.57
CA TYR A 139 -10.22 14.07 -12.74
C TYR A 139 -10.42 14.86 -14.04
N ALA A 140 -9.50 15.76 -14.36
CA ALA A 140 -9.58 16.56 -15.58
C ALA A 140 -9.48 15.69 -16.84
N SER A 141 -8.51 14.77 -16.89
CA SER A 141 -8.36 13.82 -17.99
C SER A 141 -9.59 12.94 -18.18
N GLN A 142 -10.26 12.53 -17.10
CA GLN A 142 -11.48 11.74 -17.17
C GLN A 142 -12.63 12.52 -17.83
N ILE A 143 -12.86 13.78 -17.42
CA ILE A 143 -13.90 14.63 -18.02
C ILE A 143 -13.61 14.88 -19.51
N ILE A 144 -12.36 15.19 -19.85
CA ILE A 144 -11.94 15.40 -21.26
C ILE A 144 -12.17 14.14 -22.09
N THR A 145 -11.81 12.97 -21.56
CA THR A 145 -11.94 11.71 -22.29
C THR A 145 -13.39 11.29 -22.45
N GLN A 146 -14.21 11.48 -21.42
CA GLN A 146 -15.65 11.23 -21.51
C GLN A 146 -16.32 12.14 -22.55
N TYR A 147 -15.97 13.43 -22.58
CA TYR A 147 -16.47 14.35 -23.60
C TYR A 147 -16.07 13.92 -25.02
N GLY A 148 -14.81 13.55 -25.22
CA GLY A 148 -14.32 13.03 -26.51
C GLY A 148 -15.07 11.78 -26.97
N ALA A 149 -15.38 10.86 -26.06
CA ALA A 149 -16.12 9.63 -26.36
C ALA A 149 -17.59 9.87 -26.76
N GLU A 150 -18.20 10.94 -26.25
CA GLU A 150 -19.56 11.34 -26.61
C GLU A 150 -19.60 12.03 -27.97
N LEU A 151 -18.63 12.91 -28.26
CA LEU A 151 -18.50 13.55 -29.58
C LEU A 151 -18.28 12.55 -30.71
N SER A 152 -17.46 11.52 -30.48
CA SER A 152 -17.24 10.44 -31.46
C SER A 152 -18.49 9.56 -31.67
N SER A 153 -19.50 9.67 -30.81
CA SER A 153 -20.74 8.91 -30.92
C SER A 153 -21.86 9.61 -31.72
N GLN A 154 -21.74 10.91 -31.95
CA GLN A 154 -22.70 11.72 -32.71
C GLN A 154 -22.32 11.90 -34.19
N SER A 155 -21.10 11.52 -34.58
CA SER A 155 -20.64 11.52 -35.96
C SER A 155 -20.82 10.12 -36.56
N ASP A 156 -21.71 9.99 -37.56
CA ASP A 156 -22.08 8.73 -38.24
C ASP A 156 -20.94 8.03 -39.02
N GLU A 157 -19.70 8.52 -38.94
CA GLU A 157 -18.52 7.80 -39.40
C GLU A 157 -17.96 6.94 -38.28
N ALA A 158 -18.53 5.73 -38.09
CA ALA A 158 -17.96 4.61 -37.33
C ALA A 158 -16.95 4.99 -36.22
N GLY A 159 -17.36 5.90 -35.34
CA GLY A 159 -16.49 6.48 -34.33
C GLY A 159 -16.45 5.55 -33.13
N ILE A 160 -15.39 4.74 -33.04
CA ILE A 160 -15.10 3.91 -31.85
C ILE A 160 -15.27 4.80 -30.62
N LYS A 161 -16.23 4.47 -29.74
CA LYS A 161 -16.46 5.20 -28.47
C LYS A 161 -15.41 4.74 -27.46
N PRO A 162 -14.37 5.54 -27.12
CA PRO A 162 -13.50 5.21 -25.99
C PRO A 162 -14.27 5.40 -24.69
N SER A 163 -15.01 4.38 -24.25
CA SER A 163 -15.50 4.32 -22.87
C SER A 163 -14.31 4.08 -21.96
N VAL A 164 -13.74 5.16 -21.40
CA VAL A 164 -12.69 5.04 -20.38
C VAL A 164 -13.34 4.66 -19.07
N ARG A 165 -13.38 3.36 -18.84
CA ARG A 165 -13.74 2.75 -17.57
C ARG A 165 -12.45 2.34 -16.87
N ASN A 166 -12.20 2.93 -15.70
CA ASN A 166 -11.14 2.43 -14.83
C ASN A 166 -11.52 1.01 -14.39
N TRP A 167 -10.69 0.04 -14.78
CA TRP A 167 -10.93 -1.37 -14.50
C TRP A 167 -10.91 -1.66 -12.98
N PHE A 168 -10.12 -0.87 -12.24
CA PHE A 168 -10.00 -0.94 -10.79
C PHE A 168 -10.32 0.43 -10.21
N ASN A 169 -11.25 0.49 -9.25
CA ASN A 169 -11.74 1.73 -8.63
C ASN A 169 -12.39 2.72 -9.63
N PRO A 170 -13.61 2.43 -10.12
CA PRO A 170 -14.30 3.26 -11.12
C PRO A 170 -14.45 4.73 -10.72
N ASN A 171 -14.63 4.97 -9.42
CA ASN A 171 -14.83 6.31 -8.84
C ASN A 171 -13.53 6.98 -8.38
N LEU A 172 -12.38 6.32 -8.55
CA LEU A 172 -11.05 6.76 -8.09
C LEU A 172 -11.05 7.16 -6.60
N GLU A 173 -11.81 6.44 -5.78
CA GLU A 173 -11.84 6.66 -4.34
C GLU A 173 -10.49 6.35 -3.72
N TYR A 174 -9.77 7.39 -3.31
CA TYR A 174 -8.46 7.26 -2.67
C TYR A 174 -8.47 6.32 -1.45
N LYS A 175 -9.63 6.24 -0.77
CA LYS A 175 -9.87 5.33 0.36
C LYS A 175 -9.58 3.87 0.04
N TRP A 176 -9.93 3.39 -1.16
CA TRP A 176 -9.71 1.99 -1.55
C TRP A 176 -8.21 1.68 -1.58
N PHE A 177 -7.42 2.59 -2.13
CA PHE A 177 -5.97 2.44 -2.20
C PHE A 177 -5.34 2.51 -0.81
N ILE A 178 -5.58 3.60 -0.08
CA ILE A 178 -4.86 3.89 1.16
C ILE A 178 -5.18 2.90 2.30
N LEU A 179 -6.42 2.40 2.39
CA LEU A 179 -6.79 1.43 3.42
C LEU A 179 -6.20 0.05 3.15
N THR A 180 -6.10 -0.34 1.89
CA THR A 180 -5.42 -1.58 1.50
C THR A 180 -3.93 -1.52 1.80
N VAL A 181 -3.30 -0.35 1.61
CA VAL A 181 -1.91 -0.11 2.00
C VAL A 181 -1.75 -0.18 3.51
N ILE A 182 -2.58 0.56 4.26
CA ILE A 182 -2.49 0.64 5.72
C ILE A 182 -2.68 -0.73 6.35
N LEU A 183 -3.59 -1.54 5.81
CA LEU A 183 -3.74 -2.94 6.20
C LEU A 183 -2.41 -3.70 6.17
N ALA A 184 -1.71 -3.66 5.03
CA ALA A 184 -0.41 -4.32 4.88
C ALA A 184 0.66 -3.71 5.79
N MET A 185 0.72 -2.38 5.91
CA MET A 185 1.70 -1.70 6.77
C MET A 185 1.51 -2.02 8.25
N LEU A 186 0.29 -1.98 8.75
CA LEU A 186 0.00 -2.29 10.15
C LEU A 186 0.35 -3.75 10.45
N SER A 187 0.02 -4.66 9.51
CA SER A 187 0.38 -6.07 9.61
C SER A 187 1.90 -6.28 9.64
N LEU A 188 2.65 -5.56 8.80
CA LEU A 188 4.11 -5.57 8.78
C LEU A 188 4.69 -5.10 10.12
N VAL A 189 4.29 -3.93 10.59
CA VAL A 189 4.81 -3.31 11.83
C VAL A 189 4.56 -4.24 13.02
N THR A 190 3.33 -4.74 13.16
CA THR A 190 2.97 -5.62 14.27
C THR A 190 3.77 -6.92 14.25
N THR A 191 3.92 -7.53 13.07
CA THR A 191 4.67 -8.78 12.92
C THR A 191 6.16 -8.60 13.22
N LEU A 192 6.78 -7.54 12.69
CA LEU A 192 8.19 -7.24 12.93
C LEU A 192 8.45 -6.97 14.41
N ILE A 193 7.63 -6.16 15.07
CA ILE A 193 7.83 -5.84 16.48
C ILE A 193 7.65 -7.09 17.36
N LEU A 194 6.59 -7.87 17.14
CA LEU A 194 6.36 -9.11 17.90
C LEU A 194 7.54 -10.07 17.83
N THR A 195 8.08 -10.26 16.62
CA THR A 195 9.16 -11.23 16.39
C THR A 195 10.52 -10.68 16.81
N ALA A 196 10.79 -9.39 16.57
CA ALA A 196 12.02 -8.72 17.01
C ALA A 196 12.14 -8.64 18.53
N LEU A 197 11.03 -8.50 19.26
CA LEU A 197 11.04 -8.50 20.72
C LEU A 197 11.13 -9.90 21.34
N SER A 198 10.78 -10.96 20.59
CA SER A 198 10.65 -12.31 21.14
C SER A 198 11.92 -12.81 21.87
N ILE A 199 13.10 -12.64 21.26
CA ILE A 199 14.37 -13.15 21.83
C ILE A 199 15.13 -12.04 22.54
N ALA A 200 15.03 -10.81 22.04
CA ALA A 200 15.59 -9.64 22.72
C ALA A 200 15.05 -9.50 24.16
N ARG A 201 13.75 -9.74 24.37
CA ARG A 201 13.13 -9.75 25.71
C ARG A 201 13.70 -10.87 26.59
N GLU A 202 13.89 -12.07 26.06
CA GLU A 202 14.45 -13.17 26.85
C GLU A 202 15.91 -12.95 27.23
N ARG A 203 16.70 -12.32 26.36
CA ARG A 203 18.07 -11.91 26.68
C ARG A 203 18.10 -10.88 27.80
N GLU A 204 17.28 -9.85 27.67
CA GLU A 204 17.20 -8.77 28.65
C GLU A 204 16.72 -9.26 30.02
N LEU A 205 15.82 -10.26 30.05
CA LEU A 205 15.33 -10.89 31.28
C LEU A 205 16.21 -12.03 31.80
N GLY A 206 17.32 -12.37 31.11
CA GLY A 206 18.21 -13.48 31.49
C GLY A 206 17.63 -14.89 31.32
N THR A 207 16.45 -15.03 30.71
CA THR A 207 15.83 -16.35 30.45
C THR A 207 16.33 -17.00 29.17
N PHE A 208 17.10 -16.26 28.36
CA PHE A 208 17.75 -16.81 27.18
C PHE A 208 18.69 -17.98 27.53
N ASP A 209 19.49 -17.86 28.59
CA ASP A 209 20.42 -18.92 29.01
C ASP A 209 19.69 -20.22 29.40
N GLN A 210 18.50 -20.10 30.00
CA GLN A 210 17.64 -21.25 30.31
C GLN A 210 17.12 -21.94 29.04
N LEU A 211 16.83 -21.17 28.00
CA LEU A 211 16.37 -21.67 26.71
C LEU A 211 17.51 -22.39 25.96
N ILE A 212 18.74 -21.91 26.11
CA ILE A 212 19.96 -22.51 25.53
C ILE A 212 20.25 -23.89 26.13
N VAL A 213 20.14 -24.05 27.45
CA VAL A 213 20.43 -25.32 28.14
C VAL A 213 19.26 -26.31 28.13
N SER A 214 18.10 -25.89 27.60
CA SER A 214 16.94 -26.76 27.48
C SER A 214 17.19 -27.87 26.43
N PRO A 215 16.53 -29.04 26.54
CA PRO A 215 16.69 -30.14 25.57
C PRO A 215 16.00 -29.85 24.22
N LEU A 216 15.81 -28.58 23.86
CA LEU A 216 15.20 -28.14 22.61
C LEU A 216 16.27 -27.93 21.54
N SER A 217 16.03 -28.45 20.35
CA SER A 217 16.83 -28.13 19.17
C SER A 217 16.60 -26.68 18.72
N SER A 218 17.59 -26.08 18.06
CA SER A 218 17.46 -24.72 17.51
C SER A 218 16.28 -24.58 16.52
N PHE A 219 15.90 -25.67 15.84
CA PHE A 219 14.75 -25.70 14.95
C PHE A 219 13.41 -25.70 15.70
N GLU A 220 13.30 -26.47 16.80
CA GLU A 220 12.10 -26.45 17.66
C GLU A 220 11.89 -25.08 18.30
N ILE A 221 12.97 -24.43 18.76
CA ILE A 221 12.94 -23.06 19.29
C ILE A 221 12.43 -22.09 18.22
N LEU A 222 13.00 -22.16 17.01
CA LEU A 222 12.63 -21.28 15.91
C LEU A 222 11.16 -21.42 15.54
N LEU A 223 10.66 -22.65 15.40
CA LEU A 223 9.23 -22.90 15.15
C LEU A 223 8.34 -22.39 16.28
N GLY A 224 8.70 -22.67 17.53
CA GLY A 224 7.92 -22.25 18.67
C GLY A 224 7.87 -20.74 18.86
N LYS A 225 8.88 -20.00 18.38
CA LYS A 225 8.90 -18.54 18.39
C LYS A 225 8.33 -17.88 17.12
N SER A 226 8.31 -18.58 15.99
CA SER A 226 7.75 -18.05 14.74
C SER A 226 6.23 -18.17 14.68
N ILE A 227 5.68 -19.30 15.16
CA ILE A 227 4.26 -19.63 15.01
C ILE A 227 3.32 -18.68 15.78
N PRO A 228 3.55 -18.33 17.06
CA PRO A 228 2.63 -17.46 17.79
C PRO A 228 2.50 -16.05 17.18
N PRO A 229 3.60 -15.32 16.88
CA PRO A 229 3.51 -14.04 16.18
C PRO A 229 2.82 -14.14 14.82
N LEU A 230 3.10 -15.21 14.06
CA LEU A 230 2.48 -15.44 12.75
C LEU A 230 0.96 -15.56 12.85
N ILE A 231 0.45 -16.40 13.77
CA ILE A 231 -0.99 -16.58 13.97
C ILE A 231 -1.65 -15.29 14.46
N ILE A 232 -1.01 -14.57 15.40
CA ILE A 232 -1.53 -13.30 15.92
C ILE A 232 -1.63 -12.27 14.78
N ALA A 233 -0.56 -12.11 14.00
CA ALA A 233 -0.53 -11.19 12.89
C ALA A 233 -1.53 -11.56 11.80
N MET A 234 -1.65 -12.84 11.43
CA MET A 234 -2.68 -13.30 10.49
C MET A 234 -4.08 -12.97 10.99
N THR A 235 -4.39 -13.33 12.24
CA THR A 235 -5.71 -13.07 12.84
C THR A 235 -6.02 -11.57 12.84
N LEU A 236 -5.06 -10.73 13.25
CA LEU A 236 -5.22 -9.29 13.26
C LEU A 236 -5.39 -8.71 11.85
N THR A 237 -4.62 -9.19 10.87
CA THR A 237 -4.76 -8.81 9.46
C THR A 237 -6.15 -9.16 8.95
N MET A 238 -6.69 -10.33 9.30
CA MET A 238 -8.04 -10.76 8.91
C MET A 238 -9.12 -9.91 9.56
N VAL A 239 -8.97 -9.54 10.84
CA VAL A 239 -9.89 -8.62 11.52
C VAL A 239 -9.86 -7.25 10.85
N MET A 240 -8.67 -6.70 10.59
CA MET A 240 -8.51 -5.42 9.91
C MET A 240 -9.10 -5.43 8.49
N ALA A 241 -8.87 -6.51 7.73
CA ALA A 241 -9.46 -6.70 6.41
C ALA A 241 -10.99 -6.78 6.49
N GLY A 242 -11.53 -7.52 7.47
CA GLY A 242 -12.97 -7.60 7.73
C GLY A 242 -13.59 -6.24 8.04
N ILE A 243 -12.93 -5.41 8.85
CA ILE A 243 -13.36 -4.03 9.13
C ILE A 243 -13.38 -3.19 7.85
N ILE A 244 -12.31 -3.25 7.06
CA ILE A 244 -12.20 -2.49 5.81
C ILE A 244 -13.31 -2.89 4.82
N ILE A 245 -13.58 -4.19 4.67
CA ILE A 245 -14.59 -4.70 3.74
C ILE A 245 -16.01 -4.40 4.24
N ALA A 246 -16.31 -4.69 5.52
CA ALA A 246 -17.66 -4.60 6.06
C ALA A 246 -18.07 -3.16 6.45
N PHE A 247 -17.17 -2.39 7.05
CA PHE A 247 -17.48 -1.04 7.55
C PHE A 247 -17.18 0.04 6.53
N PHE A 248 -16.04 -0.07 5.83
CA PHE A 248 -15.61 0.92 4.83
C PHE A 248 -16.02 0.56 3.40
N HIS A 249 -16.75 -0.54 3.21
CA HIS A 249 -17.34 -0.95 1.93
C HIS A 249 -16.31 -1.08 0.79
N ILE A 250 -15.06 -1.43 1.14
CA ILE A 250 -14.02 -1.67 0.15
C ILE A 250 -14.28 -3.00 -0.55
N PRO A 251 -14.27 -3.05 -1.90
CA PRO A 251 -14.49 -4.29 -2.61
C PRO A 251 -13.37 -5.28 -2.36
N PHE A 252 -13.74 -6.55 -2.32
CA PHE A 252 -12.81 -7.66 -2.30
C PHE A 252 -12.99 -8.45 -3.61
N ALA A 253 -12.14 -8.16 -4.59
CA ALA A 253 -12.27 -8.69 -5.96
C ALA A 253 -11.66 -10.08 -6.15
N GLY A 254 -10.68 -10.46 -5.32
CA GLY A 254 -9.93 -11.70 -5.45
C GLY A 254 -10.50 -12.89 -4.68
N SER A 255 -9.75 -13.98 -4.68
CA SER A 255 -10.09 -15.17 -3.90
C SER A 255 -9.62 -15.04 -2.45
N PHE A 256 -10.53 -15.36 -1.52
CA PHE A 256 -10.22 -15.40 -0.09
C PHE A 256 -9.10 -16.39 0.25
N ILE A 257 -9.06 -17.53 -0.44
CA ILE A 257 -8.04 -18.56 -0.24
C ILE A 257 -6.66 -18.03 -0.69
N LEU A 258 -6.60 -17.37 -1.85
CA LEU A 258 -5.37 -16.75 -2.34
C LEU A 258 -4.88 -15.66 -1.38
N PHE A 259 -5.81 -14.88 -0.82
CA PHE A 259 -5.49 -13.86 0.18
C PHE A 259 -4.88 -14.47 1.45
N MET A 260 -5.49 -15.53 1.98
CA MET A 260 -4.99 -16.25 3.16
C MET A 260 -3.58 -16.84 2.95
N ILE A 261 -3.35 -17.50 1.82
CA ILE A 261 -2.04 -18.06 1.46
C ILE A 261 -1.01 -16.93 1.32
N SER A 262 -1.40 -15.83 0.67
CA SER A 262 -0.52 -14.69 0.43
C SER A 262 -0.12 -14.00 1.71
N ILE A 263 -1.06 -13.76 2.63
CA ILE A 263 -0.77 -13.23 3.96
C ILE A 263 0.13 -14.20 4.73
N PHE A 264 -0.18 -15.50 4.74
CA PHE A 264 0.62 -16.49 5.47
C PHE A 264 2.10 -16.46 5.03
N ILE A 265 2.36 -16.55 3.73
CA ILE A 265 3.73 -16.57 3.18
C ILE A 265 4.42 -15.22 3.38
N SER A 266 3.71 -14.11 3.17
CA SER A 266 4.27 -12.76 3.36
C SER A 266 4.66 -12.52 4.82
N LEU A 267 3.77 -12.86 5.76
CA LEU A 267 4.04 -12.72 7.17
C LEU A 267 5.13 -13.68 7.64
N LEU A 268 5.23 -14.89 7.08
CA LEU A 268 6.33 -15.80 7.38
C LEU A 268 7.70 -15.22 6.99
N ALA A 269 7.79 -14.55 5.83
CA ALA A 269 9.01 -13.85 5.42
C ALA A 269 9.35 -12.71 6.40
N ILE A 270 8.35 -11.95 6.82
CA ILE A 270 8.51 -10.85 7.79
C ILE A 270 8.92 -11.39 9.17
N VAL A 271 8.35 -12.52 9.60
CA VAL A 271 8.73 -13.21 10.84
C VAL A 271 10.20 -13.62 10.81
N GLY A 272 10.69 -14.12 9.67
CA GLY A 272 12.10 -14.44 9.49
C GLY A 272 13.00 -13.22 9.65
N VAL A 273 12.64 -12.08 9.05
CA VAL A 273 13.37 -10.81 9.23
C VAL A 273 13.38 -10.38 10.69
N GLY A 274 12.23 -10.37 11.35
CA GLY A 274 12.13 -9.92 12.73
C GLY A 274 12.87 -10.83 13.71
N LEU A 275 12.83 -12.15 13.52
CA LEU A 275 13.63 -13.10 14.30
C LEU A 275 15.13 -12.93 14.05
N PHE A 276 15.54 -12.65 12.82
CA PHE A 276 16.95 -12.35 12.51
C PHE A 276 17.42 -11.08 13.23
N ILE A 277 16.61 -10.01 13.21
CA ILE A 277 16.87 -8.79 14.00
C ILE A 277 16.95 -9.14 15.49
N SER A 278 15.99 -9.90 16.02
CA SER A 278 15.99 -10.32 17.43
C SER A 278 17.27 -11.07 17.81
N ALA A 279 17.79 -11.90 16.90
CA ALA A 279 18.97 -12.73 17.13
C ALA A 279 20.26 -11.92 17.31
N ILE A 280 20.36 -10.76 16.67
CA ILE A 280 21.55 -9.88 16.74
C ILE A 280 21.47 -8.85 17.88
N CYS A 281 20.28 -8.58 18.42
CA CYS A 281 20.09 -7.60 19.50
C CYS A 281 20.24 -8.21 20.90
N ASN A 282 20.71 -7.41 21.86
CA ASN A 282 20.86 -7.80 23.27
C ASN A 282 19.73 -7.26 24.17
N THR A 283 19.10 -6.15 23.79
CA THR A 283 18.00 -5.52 24.54
C THR A 283 16.78 -5.29 23.64
N GLN A 284 15.59 -5.15 24.25
CA GLN A 284 14.38 -4.80 23.52
C GLN A 284 14.51 -3.44 22.82
N GLN A 285 15.15 -2.46 23.45
CA GLN A 285 15.35 -1.14 22.85
C GLN A 285 16.23 -1.22 21.59
N GLN A 286 17.29 -2.03 21.61
CA GLN A 286 18.11 -2.26 20.42
C GLN A 286 17.30 -2.94 19.30
N ALA A 287 16.43 -3.90 19.65
CA ALA A 287 15.55 -4.55 18.69
C ALA A 287 14.55 -3.57 18.06
N ILE A 288 13.93 -2.70 18.85
CA ILE A 288 13.00 -1.67 18.36
C ILE A 288 13.72 -0.71 17.41
N LEU A 289 14.90 -0.20 17.79
CA LEU A 289 15.70 0.68 16.93
C LEU A 289 16.07 -0.02 15.62
N SER A 290 16.46 -1.29 15.67
CA SER A 290 16.80 -2.08 14.48
C SER A 290 15.59 -2.31 13.57
N VAL A 291 14.41 -2.55 14.13
CA VAL A 291 13.15 -2.63 13.37
C VAL A 291 12.86 -1.30 12.68
N MET A 292 13.00 -0.17 13.38
CA MET A 292 12.80 1.16 12.77
C MET A 292 13.80 1.44 11.64
N THR A 293 15.08 1.09 11.84
CA THR A 293 16.13 1.20 10.83
C THR A 293 15.86 0.33 9.61
N PHE A 294 15.31 -0.87 9.78
CA PHE A 294 14.88 -1.72 8.66
C PHE A 294 13.63 -1.19 7.97
N MET A 295 12.65 -0.75 8.74
CA MET A 295 11.31 -0.42 8.26
C MET A 295 11.32 0.81 7.35
N MET A 296 12.08 1.85 7.69
CA MET A 296 12.15 3.08 6.89
C MET A 296 12.55 2.81 5.42
N PRO A 297 13.71 2.21 5.12
CA PRO A 297 14.08 1.89 3.74
C PRO A 297 13.17 0.81 3.13
N ALA A 298 12.71 -0.18 3.89
CA ALA A 298 11.81 -1.22 3.37
C ALA A 298 10.47 -0.65 2.90
N VAL A 299 9.91 0.33 3.61
CA VAL A 299 8.69 1.01 3.19
C VAL A 299 8.92 1.89 1.97
N LEU A 300 10.02 2.66 1.94
CA LEU A 300 10.37 3.50 0.79
C LEU A 300 10.54 2.69 -0.50
N LEU A 301 11.18 1.52 -0.40
CA LEU A 301 11.46 0.61 -1.51
C LEU A 301 10.33 -0.42 -1.77
N SER A 302 9.16 -0.25 -1.15
CA SER A 302 8.05 -1.20 -1.28
C SER A 302 7.15 -0.97 -2.50
N GLY A 303 7.31 0.16 -3.21
CA GLY A 303 6.37 0.59 -4.24
C GLY A 303 5.12 1.30 -3.69
N PHE A 304 5.07 1.57 -2.39
CA PHE A 304 3.98 2.32 -1.77
C PHE A 304 4.04 3.83 -2.08
N ILE A 305 5.19 4.46 -1.80
CA ILE A 305 5.34 5.92 -1.90
C ILE A 305 5.55 6.35 -3.34
N SER A 306 6.40 5.63 -4.06
CA SER A 306 6.71 5.86 -5.47
C SER A 306 6.65 4.51 -6.20
N PRO A 307 6.11 4.47 -7.43
CA PRO A 307 6.18 3.29 -8.28
C PRO A 307 7.61 2.78 -8.41
N ILE A 308 7.78 1.46 -8.44
CA ILE A 308 9.11 0.84 -8.50
C ILE A 308 9.74 1.11 -9.87
N GLU A 309 8.91 1.20 -10.89
CA GLU A 309 9.30 1.47 -12.29
C GLU A 309 9.95 2.85 -12.45
N ASP A 310 9.62 3.81 -11.58
CA ASP A 310 10.18 5.17 -11.59
C ASP A 310 11.56 5.25 -10.93
N MET A 311 11.98 4.20 -10.21
CA MET A 311 13.27 4.19 -9.52
C MET A 311 14.42 3.89 -10.48
N PRO A 312 15.64 4.44 -10.27
CA PRO A 312 16.83 4.01 -11.00
C PRO A 312 17.07 2.50 -10.88
N LEU A 313 17.64 1.88 -11.92
CA LEU A 313 17.81 0.42 -12.02
C LEU A 313 18.47 -0.20 -10.77
N PHE A 314 19.45 0.48 -10.19
CA PHE A 314 20.10 0.04 -8.95
C PHE A 314 19.11 -0.17 -7.79
N TRP A 315 18.20 0.78 -7.56
CA TRP A 315 17.21 0.69 -6.50
C TRP A 315 16.14 -0.36 -6.81
N GLN A 316 15.76 -0.50 -8.09
CA GLN A 316 14.84 -1.55 -8.52
C GLN A 316 15.36 -2.94 -8.16
N LEU A 317 16.66 -3.20 -8.36
CA LEU A 317 17.28 -4.49 -8.02
C LEU A 317 17.26 -4.76 -6.51
N ILE A 318 17.54 -3.75 -5.68
CA ILE A 318 17.50 -3.89 -4.21
C ILE A 318 16.10 -4.25 -3.73
N THR A 319 15.04 -3.75 -4.39
CA THR A 319 13.66 -4.04 -3.96
C THR A 319 13.32 -5.54 -4.01
N TRP A 320 14.04 -6.37 -4.77
CA TRP A 320 13.83 -7.81 -4.81
C TRP A 320 14.21 -8.51 -3.49
N LEU A 321 15.06 -7.88 -2.67
CA LEU A 321 15.39 -8.36 -1.33
C LEU A 321 14.35 -7.96 -0.28
N ASN A 322 13.42 -7.08 -0.64
CA ASN A 322 12.47 -6.47 0.27
C ASN A 322 11.15 -7.25 0.30
N PRO A 323 10.81 -8.00 1.37
CA PRO A 323 9.55 -8.73 1.44
C PRO A 323 8.33 -7.80 1.44
N VAL A 324 8.50 -6.54 1.87
CA VAL A 324 7.41 -5.56 1.92
C VAL A 324 6.89 -5.26 0.51
N ARG A 325 7.77 -5.21 -0.50
CA ARG A 325 7.37 -5.04 -1.92
C ARG A 325 6.29 -6.05 -2.33
N PHE A 326 6.60 -7.32 -2.16
CA PHE A 326 5.73 -8.41 -2.62
C PHE A 326 4.46 -8.47 -1.77
N PHE A 327 4.55 -8.20 -0.47
CA PHE A 327 3.38 -8.17 0.41
C PHE A 327 2.40 -7.05 0.01
N MET A 328 2.91 -5.86 -0.31
CA MET A 328 2.11 -4.74 -0.81
C MET A 328 1.45 -5.08 -2.15
N GLN A 329 2.20 -5.70 -3.06
CA GLN A 329 1.72 -6.10 -4.38
C GLN A 329 0.62 -7.17 -4.30
N LEU A 330 0.78 -8.18 -3.45
CA LEU A 330 -0.21 -9.24 -3.23
C LEU A 330 -1.48 -8.70 -2.56
N THR A 331 -1.33 -7.93 -1.48
CA THR A 331 -2.48 -7.38 -0.75
C THR A 331 -3.32 -6.47 -1.65
N ARG A 332 -2.69 -5.54 -2.37
CA ARG A 332 -3.38 -4.65 -3.32
C ARG A 332 -3.93 -5.41 -4.52
N GLY A 333 -3.16 -6.34 -5.05
CA GLY A 333 -3.53 -7.15 -6.22
C GLY A 333 -4.75 -8.01 -5.95
N ILE A 334 -4.80 -8.69 -4.81
CA ILE A 334 -5.91 -9.59 -4.49
C ILE A 334 -7.14 -8.80 -4.06
N VAL A 335 -7.00 -7.83 -3.16
CA VAL A 335 -8.16 -7.07 -2.64
C VAL A 335 -8.79 -6.22 -3.74
N LEU A 336 -8.00 -5.42 -4.47
CA LEU A 336 -8.54 -4.45 -5.42
C LEU A 336 -8.56 -4.93 -6.87
N LYS A 337 -7.61 -5.76 -7.29
CA LYS A 337 -7.46 -6.16 -8.70
C LYS A 337 -8.00 -7.55 -9.05
N GLY A 338 -8.36 -8.36 -8.06
CA GLY A 338 -8.77 -9.75 -8.33
C GLY A 338 -7.66 -10.58 -8.96
N MET A 339 -6.41 -10.35 -8.53
CA MET A 339 -5.22 -11.02 -9.06
C MET A 339 -5.39 -12.55 -9.12
N GLY A 340 -5.10 -13.13 -10.28
CA GLY A 340 -5.21 -14.57 -10.55
C GLY A 340 -4.11 -15.39 -9.88
N LEU A 341 -4.26 -16.71 -9.90
CA LEU A 341 -3.32 -17.64 -9.25
C LEU A 341 -1.89 -17.49 -9.78
N GLU A 342 -1.71 -17.33 -11.10
CA GLU A 342 -0.40 -17.21 -11.74
C GLU A 342 0.38 -15.99 -11.23
N ASP A 343 -0.25 -14.82 -11.28
CA ASP A 343 0.33 -13.56 -10.78
C ASP A 343 0.64 -13.64 -9.28
N VAL A 344 -0.22 -14.30 -8.50
CA VAL A 344 0.03 -14.54 -7.07
C VAL A 344 1.28 -15.39 -6.88
N ILE A 345 1.41 -16.53 -7.57
CA ILE A 345 2.55 -17.43 -7.44
C ILE A 345 3.87 -16.72 -7.77
N VAL A 346 3.90 -15.90 -8.83
CA VAL A 346 5.10 -15.13 -9.20
C VAL A 346 5.57 -14.23 -8.05
N ASN A 347 4.65 -13.66 -7.28
CA ASN A 347 4.97 -12.83 -6.12
C ASN A 347 5.26 -13.64 -4.84
N LEU A 348 4.76 -14.88 -4.75
CA LEU A 348 5.03 -15.77 -3.62
C LEU A 348 6.44 -16.37 -3.66
N ILE A 349 6.97 -16.67 -4.84
CA ILE A 349 8.30 -17.31 -4.98
C ILE A 349 9.41 -16.49 -4.28
N PRO A 350 9.56 -15.17 -4.54
CA PRO A 350 10.54 -14.35 -3.83
C PRO A 350 10.32 -14.34 -2.32
N LEU A 351 9.07 -14.30 -1.85
CA LEU A 351 8.75 -14.32 -0.42
C LEU A 351 9.15 -15.63 0.25
N VAL A 352 8.93 -16.77 -0.40
CA VAL A 352 9.38 -18.07 0.11
C VAL A 352 10.91 -18.10 0.22
N ILE A 353 11.61 -17.61 -0.80
CA ILE A 353 13.08 -17.51 -0.78
C ILE A 353 13.56 -16.62 0.37
N ILE A 354 12.96 -15.43 0.53
CA ILE A 354 13.29 -14.50 1.62
C ILE A 354 12.99 -15.15 2.98
N ALA A 355 11.86 -15.82 3.15
CA ALA A 355 11.51 -16.52 4.38
C ALA A 355 12.53 -17.62 4.71
N SER A 356 12.88 -18.47 3.73
CA SER A 356 13.87 -19.53 3.92
C SER A 356 15.24 -18.97 4.31
N ILE A 357 15.71 -17.92 3.64
CA ILE A 357 17.00 -17.30 3.93
C ILE A 357 17.00 -16.67 5.34
N THR A 358 16.02 -15.83 5.63
CA THR A 358 15.97 -15.05 6.89
C THR A 358 15.75 -15.95 8.11
N LEU A 359 14.86 -16.95 8.03
CA LEU A 359 14.70 -17.94 9.10
C LEU A 359 15.97 -18.79 9.29
N THR A 360 16.64 -19.18 8.21
CA THR A 360 17.91 -19.92 8.31
C THR A 360 19.00 -19.07 8.96
N LEU A 361 19.11 -17.79 8.61
CA LEU A 361 20.06 -16.86 9.22
C LEU A 361 19.76 -16.63 10.70
N ALA A 362 18.48 -16.47 11.08
CA ALA A 362 18.08 -16.38 12.47
C ALA A 362 18.49 -17.65 13.25
N GLY A 363 18.15 -18.83 12.73
CA GLY A 363 18.50 -20.12 13.34
C GLY A 363 20.00 -20.33 13.51
N ARG A 364 20.81 -20.00 12.50
CA ARG A 364 22.27 -20.07 12.56
C ARG A 364 22.86 -19.10 13.58
N THR A 365 22.29 -17.90 13.68
CA THR A 365 22.74 -16.89 14.65
C THR A 365 22.45 -17.32 16.08
N PHE A 366 21.35 -18.05 16.33
CA PHE A 366 21.14 -18.71 17.63
C PHE A 366 22.21 -19.77 17.87
N LYS A 367 22.45 -20.67 16.92
CA LYS A 367 23.41 -21.77 17.09
C LYS A 367 24.84 -21.31 17.38
N ARG A 368 25.31 -20.25 16.73
CA ARG A 368 26.66 -19.69 16.97
C ARG A 368 26.84 -19.01 18.33
N LYS A 369 25.77 -18.71 19.04
CA LYS A 369 25.82 -18.18 20.41
C LYS A 369 25.50 -19.25 21.46
N LEU A 370 25.13 -20.46 21.03
CA LEU A 370 24.87 -21.64 21.88
C LEU A 370 26.14 -22.44 22.19
N GLY A 371 27.21 -22.26 21.42
CA GLY A 371 28.52 -22.84 21.62
C GLY A 371 29.59 -21.83 21.26
#